data_AF-A0A942LI12-F1
#
_entry.id   AF-A0A942LI12-F1
#
_cell.length_a   1.000
_cell.length_b   1.000
_cell.length_c   1.000
_cell.angle_alpha   90.00
_cell.angle_beta   90.00
_cell.angle_gamma   90.00
#
_symmetry.space_group_name_H-M   'P 1'
#
loop_
_entity.id
_entity.type
_entity.pdbx_description
1 polymer ?
#
loop_
_entity_poly.entity_id
_entity_poly.type
_entity_poly.pdbx_seq_one_letter_code
_entity_poly.pdbx_strand_id
1 'polypeptide(L)'
;RFYRLDGSAAVMRAELAAARRASAAEPRIVLHRQRGDDIAHPDYRRICYELPQVAERLAILALFEGRRWLSVNLYRGVEHGPFDDAALALVEAFAPLIVHAVRLHHTGQALQQDLPDLLLARLAQRAPQLTQRDHDVLRCLMRGSTLEAMAQQLGLTLASAQTYVKRVCRKLGVSGQRELLALLIDPASTP
;
A
#
# COMPACT_ATOMS: atom_id res chain seq x y z
N ARG A 1 3.42 -3.00 18.39
CA ARG A 1 3.81 -3.88 19.52
C ARG A 1 2.89 -5.11 19.65
N PHE A 2 1.57 -4.98 19.55
CA PHE A 2 0.62 -6.08 19.81
C PHE A 2 0.18 -6.91 18.60
N TYR A 3 0.67 -6.62 17.39
CA TYR A 3 0.23 -7.29 16.15
C TYR A 3 0.28 -8.84 16.20
N ARG A 4 1.27 -9.42 16.87
CA ARG A 4 1.39 -10.89 17.01
C ARG A 4 0.35 -11.50 17.95
N LEU A 5 -0.24 -10.68 18.82
CA LEU A 5 -1.25 -11.06 19.83
C LEU A 5 -2.68 -10.80 19.34
N ASP A 6 -2.83 -10.20 18.15
CA ASP A 6 -4.12 -9.95 17.53
C ASP A 6 -4.79 -11.28 17.13
N GLY A 7 -6.04 -11.47 17.56
CA GLY A 7 -6.80 -12.70 17.31
C GLY A 7 -7.01 -12.99 15.83
N SER A 8 -7.01 -11.94 14.99
CA SER A 8 -7.14 -12.08 13.54
C SER A 8 -5.99 -12.89 12.93
N ALA A 9 -4.80 -12.87 13.53
CA ALA A 9 -3.66 -13.65 13.04
C ALA A 9 -3.91 -15.16 13.12
N ALA A 10 -4.63 -15.62 14.14
CA ALA A 10 -5.01 -17.04 14.27
C ALA A 10 -6.06 -17.41 13.21
N VAL A 11 -7.08 -16.57 13.03
CA VAL A 11 -8.12 -16.76 12.01
C VAL A 11 -7.54 -16.78 10.61
N MET A 12 -6.66 -15.82 10.28
CA MET A 12 -5.97 -15.77 8.98
C MET A 12 -5.17 -17.05 8.69
N ARG A 13 -4.53 -17.65 9.70
CA ARG A 13 -3.80 -18.92 9.54
C ARG A 13 -4.76 -20.08 9.27
N ALA A 14 -5.86 -20.17 10.02
CA ALA A 14 -6.86 -21.22 9.86
C ALA A 14 -7.54 -21.17 8.48
N GLU A 15 -7.85 -19.97 8.00
CA GLU A 15 -8.59 -19.77 6.75
C GLU A 15 -7.69 -19.70 5.51
N LEU A 16 -6.35 -19.67 5.66
CA LEU A 16 -5.41 -19.47 4.55
C LEU A 16 -5.58 -20.48 3.41
N ALA A 17 -5.77 -21.76 3.73
CA ALA A 17 -5.91 -22.80 2.73
C ALA A 17 -7.21 -22.65 1.92
N ALA A 18 -8.32 -22.32 2.57
CA ALA A 18 -9.59 -22.05 1.91
C ALA A 18 -9.51 -20.77 1.07
N ALA A 19 -8.92 -19.72 1.63
CA ALA A 19 -8.78 -18.43 0.94
C ALA A 19 -7.88 -18.48 -0.29
N ARG A 20 -6.87 -19.37 -0.33
CA ARG A 20 -6.04 -19.60 -1.53
C ARG A 20 -6.77 -20.34 -2.65
N ARG A 21 -7.78 -21.15 -2.34
CA ARG A 21 -8.60 -21.85 -3.34
C ARG A 21 -9.68 -20.98 -3.93
N ALA A 22 -10.09 -19.93 -3.22
CA ALA A 22 -11.08 -18.98 -3.69
C ALA A 22 -10.56 -18.17 -4.89
N SER A 23 -11.46 -17.81 -5.80
CA SER A 23 -11.10 -17.04 -7.00
C SER A 23 -10.95 -15.55 -6.67
N ALA A 24 -10.37 -14.78 -7.59
CA ALA A 24 -10.33 -13.33 -7.45
C ALA A 24 -11.73 -12.68 -7.56
N ALA A 25 -12.64 -13.30 -8.32
CA ALA A 25 -14.01 -12.84 -8.51
C ALA A 25 -14.89 -13.12 -7.29
N GLU A 26 -14.68 -14.27 -6.64
CA GLU A 26 -15.41 -14.70 -5.45
C GLU A 26 -14.40 -15.00 -4.32
N PRO A 27 -13.85 -13.96 -3.68
CA PRO A 27 -12.88 -14.14 -2.63
C PRO A 27 -13.54 -14.76 -1.38
N ARG A 28 -12.79 -15.60 -0.67
CA ARG A 28 -13.18 -16.02 0.68
C ARG A 28 -13.11 -14.83 1.63
N ILE A 29 -14.27 -14.40 2.12
CA ILE A 29 -14.42 -13.35 3.11
C ILE A 29 -14.69 -14.00 4.46
N VAL A 30 -14.02 -13.52 5.50
CA VAL A 30 -14.14 -14.01 6.86
C VAL A 30 -14.43 -12.84 7.78
N LEU A 31 -15.49 -12.95 8.57
CA LEU A 31 -15.80 -12.01 9.64
C LEU A 31 -15.23 -12.54 10.95
N HIS A 32 -14.38 -11.75 11.60
CA HIS A 32 -13.80 -12.09 12.89
C HIS A 32 -14.23 -11.05 13.93
N ARG A 33 -14.92 -11.54 14.97
CA ARG A 33 -15.31 -10.73 16.14
C ARG A 33 -14.27 -10.87 17.23
N GLN A 34 -13.94 -9.76 17.88
CA GLN A 34 -13.08 -9.77 19.06
C GLN A 34 -13.54 -8.72 20.07
N ARG A 35 -13.76 -9.16 21.29
CA ARG A 35 -14.02 -8.32 22.46
C ARG A 35 -12.76 -8.21 23.31
N GLY A 36 -12.74 -7.21 24.19
CA GLY A 36 -11.66 -7.06 25.17
C GLY A 36 -11.48 -8.31 26.03
N ASP A 37 -12.59 -8.96 26.42
CA ASP A 37 -12.58 -10.13 27.29
C ASP A 37 -11.93 -11.37 26.66
N ASP A 38 -11.96 -11.47 25.33
CA ASP A 38 -11.34 -12.56 24.57
C ASP A 38 -9.79 -12.46 24.59
N ILE A 39 -9.24 -11.33 25.03
CA ILE A 39 -7.80 -11.04 24.96
C ILE A 39 -7.11 -11.43 26.25
N ALA A 40 -6.42 -12.57 26.25
CA ALA A 40 -5.68 -13.05 27.43
C ALA A 40 -4.53 -12.12 27.86
N HIS A 41 -3.92 -11.37 26.94
CA HIS A 41 -2.77 -10.51 27.26
C HIS A 41 -3.23 -9.18 27.88
N PRO A 42 -2.90 -8.89 29.16
CA PRO A 42 -3.46 -7.76 29.90
C PRO A 42 -3.10 -6.40 29.28
N ASP A 43 -1.83 -6.16 28.92
CA ASP A 43 -1.46 -4.87 28.31
C ASP A 43 -2.13 -4.63 26.95
N TYR A 44 -2.33 -5.69 26.16
CA TYR A 44 -3.00 -5.57 24.87
C TYR A 44 -4.47 -5.21 25.07
N ARG A 45 -5.15 -5.92 25.98
CA ARG A 45 -6.54 -5.61 26.39
C ARG A 45 -6.65 -4.16 26.88
N ARG A 46 -5.79 -3.77 27.82
CA ARG A 46 -5.81 -2.43 28.41
C ARG A 46 -5.57 -1.33 27.38
N ILE A 47 -4.51 -1.45 26.59
CA ILE A 47 -4.09 -0.38 25.68
C ILE A 47 -4.98 -0.29 24.44
N CYS A 48 -5.47 -1.42 23.92
CA CYS A 48 -6.22 -1.43 22.67
C CYS A 48 -7.74 -1.47 22.85
N TYR A 49 -8.27 -1.85 24.01
CA TYR A 49 -9.71 -1.95 24.25
C TYR A 49 -10.19 -1.13 25.45
N GLU A 50 -9.58 -1.27 26.63
CA GLU A 50 -10.08 -0.58 27.83
C GLU A 50 -9.85 0.94 27.79
N LEU A 51 -8.60 1.38 27.56
CA LEU A 51 -8.26 2.81 27.51
C LEU A 51 -8.96 3.55 26.36
N PRO A 52 -9.05 2.99 25.14
CA PRO A 52 -9.79 3.61 24.04
C PRO A 52 -11.30 3.41 24.10
N GLN A 53 -11.81 2.71 25.13
CA GLN A 53 -13.23 2.43 25.34
C GLN A 53 -13.91 1.68 24.18
N VAL A 54 -13.23 0.65 23.65
CA VAL A 54 -13.77 -0.23 22.60
C VAL A 54 -14.48 -1.43 23.23
N ALA A 55 -15.78 -1.59 22.96
CA ALA A 55 -16.54 -2.77 23.36
C ALA A 55 -16.19 -3.99 22.49
N GLU A 56 -16.16 -3.80 21.18
CA GLU A 56 -15.99 -4.88 20.23
C GLU A 56 -15.34 -4.37 18.94
N ARG A 57 -14.50 -5.22 18.34
CA ARG A 57 -13.96 -5.06 17.00
C ARG A 57 -14.51 -6.16 16.10
N LEU A 58 -14.97 -5.77 14.92
CA LEU A 58 -15.35 -6.66 13.84
C LEU A 58 -14.36 -6.46 12.68
N ALA A 59 -13.63 -7.52 12.32
CA ALA A 59 -12.67 -7.52 11.24
C ALA A 59 -13.23 -8.25 10.03
N ILE A 60 -13.25 -7.59 8.87
CA ILE A 60 -13.53 -8.17 7.57
C ILE A 60 -12.18 -8.55 6.95
N LEU A 61 -11.97 -9.85 6.75
CA LEU A 61 -10.71 -10.41 6.29
C LEU A 61 -10.88 -11.06 4.92
N ALA A 62 -9.97 -10.78 3.99
CA ALA A 62 -9.93 -11.45 2.69
C ALA A 62 -8.50 -11.56 2.16
N LEU A 63 -8.17 -12.66 1.48
CA LEU A 63 -6.84 -12.84 0.89
C LEU A 63 -6.73 -12.09 -0.45
N PHE A 64 -5.83 -11.12 -0.51
CA PHE A 64 -5.49 -10.31 -1.67
C PHE A 64 -4.27 -10.89 -2.42
N GLU A 65 -4.36 -10.98 -3.74
CA GLU A 65 -3.31 -11.50 -4.64
C GLU A 65 -2.72 -12.87 -4.24
N GLY A 66 -3.49 -13.69 -3.51
CA GLY A 66 -3.07 -15.01 -3.03
C GLY A 66 -1.97 -15.00 -1.96
N ARG A 67 -1.52 -13.83 -1.50
CA ARG A 67 -0.32 -13.68 -0.67
C ARG A 67 -0.49 -12.77 0.53
N ARG A 68 -1.32 -11.73 0.44
CA ARG A 68 -1.46 -10.70 1.47
C ARG A 68 -2.87 -10.70 2.02
N TRP A 69 -3.04 -10.53 3.32
CA TRP A 69 -4.37 -10.36 3.89
C TRP A 69 -4.80 -8.90 3.86
N LEU A 70 -5.99 -8.67 3.33
CA LEU A 70 -6.75 -7.45 3.58
C LEU A 70 -7.46 -7.58 4.92
N SER A 71 -7.41 -6.52 5.73
CA SER A 71 -8.16 -6.43 6.99
C SER A 71 -8.81 -5.05 7.09
N VAL A 72 -10.14 -5.01 7.08
CA VAL A 72 -10.93 -3.82 7.39
C VAL A 72 -11.51 -4.00 8.77
N ASN A 73 -11.24 -3.07 9.69
CA ASN A 73 -11.63 -3.19 11.10
C ASN A 73 -12.69 -2.14 11.43
N LEU A 74 -13.84 -2.60 11.90
CA LEU A 74 -14.92 -1.78 12.43
C LEU A 74 -14.86 -1.87 13.96
N TYR A 75 -14.89 -0.72 14.62
CA TYR A 75 -14.83 -0.63 16.08
C TYR A 75 -16.13 -0.04 16.60
N ARG A 76 -16.64 -0.60 17.69
CA ARG A 76 -17.81 -0.09 18.40
C ARG A 76 -17.41 0.29 19.82
N GLY A 77 -17.74 1.52 20.23
CA GLY A 77 -17.46 2.02 21.56
C GLY A 77 -18.37 1.43 22.62
N VAL A 78 -17.93 1.43 23.88
CA VAL A 78 -18.70 0.94 25.04
C VAL A 78 -20.05 1.63 25.21
N GLU A 79 -20.14 2.89 24.80
CA GLU A 79 -21.38 3.69 24.82
C GLU A 79 -22.46 3.16 23.89
N HIS A 80 -22.08 2.35 22.88
CA HIS A 80 -23.01 1.73 21.92
C HIS A 80 -23.19 0.22 22.16
N GLY A 81 -22.47 -0.37 23.11
CA GLY A 81 -22.43 -1.83 23.33
C GLY A 81 -21.79 -2.61 22.16
N PRO A 82 -21.75 -3.94 22.23
CA PRO A 82 -21.26 -4.80 21.13
C PRO A 82 -22.21 -4.82 19.92
N PHE A 83 -21.78 -5.42 18.82
CA PHE A 83 -22.64 -5.70 17.66
C PHE A 83 -23.70 -6.75 18.01
N ASP A 84 -24.95 -6.42 17.71
CA ASP A 84 -26.09 -7.34 17.73
C ASP A 84 -26.19 -8.11 16.41
N ASP A 85 -27.05 -9.12 16.37
CA ASP A 85 -27.17 -10.02 15.22
C ASP A 85 -27.64 -9.28 13.96
N ALA A 86 -28.49 -8.26 14.12
CA ALA A 86 -28.96 -7.43 13.01
C ALA A 86 -27.82 -6.61 12.39
N ALA A 87 -26.96 -5.97 13.20
CA ALA A 87 -25.81 -5.25 12.69
C ALA A 87 -24.77 -6.19 12.07
N LEU A 88 -24.59 -7.39 12.62
CA LEU A 88 -23.70 -8.39 12.03
C LEU A 88 -24.18 -8.85 10.66
N ALA A 89 -25.47 -9.18 10.53
CA ALA A 89 -26.07 -9.55 9.25
C ALA A 89 -25.94 -8.42 8.21
N LEU A 90 -26.09 -7.16 8.64
CA LEU A 90 -25.87 -6.01 7.78
C LEU A 90 -24.42 -5.94 7.29
N VAL A 91 -23.44 -6.04 8.20
CA VAL A 91 -22.02 -6.02 7.82
C VAL A 91 -21.67 -7.20 6.91
N GLU A 92 -22.21 -8.39 7.17
CA GLU A 92 -22.02 -9.56 6.33
C GLU A 92 -22.55 -9.34 4.91
N ALA A 93 -23.74 -8.76 4.77
CA ALA A 93 -24.32 -8.43 3.47
C ALA A 93 -23.47 -7.41 2.68
N PHE A 94 -22.85 -6.44 3.38
CA PHE A 94 -22.00 -5.42 2.74
C PHE A 94 -20.53 -5.83 2.59
N ALA A 95 -20.07 -6.90 3.24
CA ALA A 95 -18.66 -7.30 3.25
C ALA A 95 -18.08 -7.53 1.84
N PRO A 96 -18.78 -8.14 0.86
CA PRO A 96 -18.30 -8.25 -0.51
C PRO A 96 -18.02 -6.90 -1.16
N LEU A 97 -18.93 -5.94 -1.00
CA LEU A 97 -18.77 -4.59 -1.54
C LEU A 97 -17.56 -3.88 -0.93
N ILE A 98 -17.40 -3.97 0.40
CA ILE A 98 -16.27 -3.39 1.12
C ILE A 98 -14.96 -3.98 0.63
N VAL A 99 -14.87 -5.31 0.52
CA VAL A 99 -13.67 -6.00 0.03
C VAL A 99 -13.34 -5.57 -1.40
N HIS A 100 -14.31 -5.52 -2.31
CA HIS A 100 -14.07 -5.08 -3.68
C HIS A 100 -13.64 -3.61 -3.77
N ALA A 101 -14.27 -2.71 -3.00
CA ALA A 101 -13.90 -1.29 -2.97
C ALA A 101 -12.45 -1.10 -2.50
N VAL A 102 -12.03 -1.83 -1.46
CA VAL A 102 -10.65 -1.73 -0.96
C VAL A 102 -9.65 -2.38 -1.92
N ARG A 103 -10.03 -3.47 -2.61
CA ARG A 103 -9.20 -4.04 -3.69
C ARG A 103 -8.99 -3.06 -4.82
N LEU A 104 -10.06 -2.44 -5.31
CA LEU A 104 -10.01 -1.42 -6.36
C LEU A 104 -9.13 -0.24 -5.94
N HIS A 105 -9.26 0.20 -4.69
CA HIS A 105 -8.42 1.26 -4.14
C HIS A 105 -6.93 0.89 -4.14
N HIS A 106 -6.59 -0.34 -3.74
CA HIS A 106 -5.20 -0.81 -3.76
C HIS A 106 -4.65 -0.98 -5.17
N THR A 107 -5.44 -1.52 -6.11
CA THR A 107 -5.04 -1.60 -7.52
C THR A 107 -4.84 -0.21 -8.13
N GLY A 108 -5.73 0.74 -7.83
CA GLY A 108 -5.60 2.13 -8.23
C GLY A 108 -4.39 2.83 -7.61
N GLN A 109 -4.12 2.59 -6.32
CA GLN A 109 -2.92 3.13 -5.66
C GLN A 109 -1.63 2.50 -6.18
N ALA A 110 -1.61 1.20 -6.47
CA ALA A 110 -0.45 0.54 -7.09
C ALA A 110 -0.13 1.17 -8.44
N LEU A 111 -1.13 1.39 -9.29
CA LEU A 111 -0.94 2.13 -10.56
C LEU A 111 -0.37 3.55 -10.34
N GLN A 112 -0.75 4.23 -9.25
CA GLN A 112 -0.34 5.59 -8.95
C GLN A 112 1.03 5.69 -8.23
N GLN A 113 1.41 4.69 -7.43
CA GLN A 113 2.68 4.60 -6.72
C GLN A 113 3.79 3.93 -7.57
N ASP A 114 3.43 3.01 -8.46
CA ASP A 114 4.38 2.24 -9.29
C ASP A 114 4.70 2.91 -10.62
N LEU A 115 3.99 3.96 -11.04
CA LEU A 115 4.28 4.61 -12.32
C LEU A 115 5.75 5.06 -12.42
N PRO A 116 6.36 5.73 -11.41
CA PRO A 116 7.76 6.10 -11.48
C PRO A 116 8.72 4.91 -11.54
N ASP A 117 8.50 3.87 -10.73
CA ASP A 117 9.41 2.73 -10.68
C ASP A 117 9.23 1.79 -11.91
N LEU A 118 8.03 1.65 -12.45
CA LEU A 118 7.75 0.96 -13.72
C LEU A 118 8.42 1.67 -14.91
N LEU A 119 8.32 3.00 -14.96
CA LEU A 119 8.96 3.82 -15.98
C LEU A 119 10.49 3.79 -15.86
N LEU A 120 11.03 3.79 -14.64
CA LEU A 120 12.46 3.60 -14.39
C LEU A 120 12.95 2.23 -14.83
N ALA A 121 12.17 1.16 -14.59
CA ALA A 121 12.50 -0.18 -15.06
C ALA A 121 12.53 -0.28 -16.59
N ARG A 122 11.59 0.37 -17.28
CA ARG A 122 11.60 0.49 -18.75
C ARG A 122 12.81 1.29 -19.25
N LEU A 123 13.16 2.39 -18.59
CA LEU A 123 14.37 3.17 -18.93
C LEU A 123 15.64 2.36 -18.72
N ALA A 124 15.74 1.57 -17.64
CA ALA A 124 16.91 0.74 -17.38
C ALA A 124 17.16 -0.28 -18.51
N GLN A 125 16.09 -0.79 -19.12
CA GLN A 125 16.19 -1.67 -20.29
C GLN A 125 16.64 -0.93 -21.57
N ARG A 126 16.16 0.32 -21.76
CA ARG A 126 16.43 1.13 -22.97
C ARG A 126 17.75 1.90 -22.91
N ALA A 127 18.25 2.21 -21.72
CA ALA A 127 19.45 3.00 -21.48
C ALA A 127 20.34 2.31 -20.44
N PRO A 128 20.98 1.17 -20.78
CA PRO A 128 21.82 0.40 -19.86
C PRO A 128 23.05 1.18 -19.35
N GLN A 129 23.39 2.31 -19.97
CA GLN A 129 24.45 3.24 -19.55
C GLN A 129 24.09 4.11 -18.32
N LEU A 130 22.85 4.00 -17.81
CA LEU A 130 22.43 4.67 -16.59
C LEU A 130 23.01 3.96 -15.36
N THR A 131 23.55 4.75 -14.45
CA THR A 131 24.06 4.27 -13.16
C THR A 131 22.96 4.32 -12.11
N GLN A 132 23.16 3.65 -10.97
CA GLN A 132 22.25 3.77 -9.83
C GLN A 132 22.03 5.24 -9.42
N ARG A 133 23.08 6.07 -9.52
CA ARG A 133 22.98 7.49 -9.21
C ARG A 133 22.12 8.27 -10.21
N ASP A 134 22.13 7.87 -11.47
CA ASP A 134 21.25 8.44 -12.49
C ASP A 134 19.77 8.07 -12.21
N HIS A 135 19.51 6.84 -11.77
CA HIS A 135 18.17 6.39 -11.37
C HIS A 135 17.62 7.17 -10.16
N ASP A 136 18.46 7.46 -9.17
CA ASP A 136 18.05 8.25 -8.00
C ASP A 136 17.61 9.67 -8.42
N VAL A 137 18.37 10.30 -9.31
CA VAL A 137 18.07 11.63 -9.86
C VAL A 137 16.77 11.61 -10.66
N LEU A 138 16.60 10.61 -11.54
CA LEU A 138 15.36 10.42 -12.30
C LEU A 138 14.15 10.25 -11.39
N ARG A 139 14.26 9.47 -10.30
CA ARG A 139 13.17 9.29 -9.34
C ARG A 139 12.75 10.61 -8.69
N CYS A 140 13.70 11.46 -8.33
CA CYS A 140 13.40 12.81 -7.82
C CYS A 140 12.72 13.69 -8.88
N LEU A 141 13.19 13.67 -10.14
CA LEU A 141 12.57 14.44 -11.24
C LEU A 141 11.14 13.99 -11.53
N MET A 142 10.89 12.69 -11.50
CA MET A 142 9.57 12.11 -11.75
C MET A 142 8.56 12.40 -10.64
N ARG A 143 9.04 12.63 -9.41
CA ARG A 143 8.22 13.08 -8.27
C ARG A 143 7.98 14.59 -8.26
N GLY A 144 8.56 15.33 -9.21
CA GLY A 144 8.45 16.79 -9.26
C GLY A 144 9.27 17.52 -8.19
N SER A 145 10.30 16.87 -7.61
CA SER A 145 11.17 17.52 -6.63
C SER A 145 11.90 18.72 -7.24
N THR A 146 12.01 19.82 -6.48
CA THR A 146 12.90 20.93 -6.86
C THR A 146 14.37 20.51 -6.77
N LEU A 147 15.27 21.28 -7.36
CA LEU A 147 16.71 20.99 -7.31
C LEU A 147 17.25 21.03 -5.87
N GLU A 148 16.73 21.91 -5.04
CA GLU A 148 17.07 22.03 -3.62
C GLU A 148 16.61 20.80 -2.84
N ALA A 149 15.36 20.36 -3.05
CA ALA A 149 14.82 19.17 -2.41
C ALA A 149 15.58 17.91 -2.84
N MET A 150 15.91 17.79 -4.13
CA MET A 150 16.73 16.71 -4.66
C MET A 150 18.13 16.71 -4.05
N ALA A 151 18.76 17.88 -3.96
CA ALA A 151 20.08 18.03 -3.36
C ALA A 151 20.08 17.54 -1.91
N GLN A 152 19.09 17.96 -1.13
CA GLN A 152 18.92 17.52 0.25
C GLN A 152 18.66 16.01 0.36
N GLN A 153 17.72 15.46 -0.44
CA GLN A 153 17.39 14.03 -0.42
C GLN A 153 18.57 13.13 -0.79
N LEU A 154 19.39 13.57 -1.75
CA LEU A 154 20.50 12.78 -2.28
C LEU A 154 21.83 13.06 -1.57
N GLY A 155 21.88 13.98 -0.60
CA GLY A 155 23.12 14.39 0.07
C GLY A 155 24.11 15.07 -0.89
N LEU A 156 23.58 15.90 -1.80
CA LEU A 156 24.34 16.64 -2.82
C LEU A 156 24.31 18.14 -2.53
N THR A 157 25.25 18.88 -3.13
CA THR A 157 25.13 20.34 -3.25
C THR A 157 24.15 20.68 -4.38
N LEU A 158 23.57 21.88 -4.35
CA LEU A 158 22.66 22.36 -5.41
C LEU A 158 23.34 22.31 -6.80
N ALA A 159 24.59 22.76 -6.89
CA ALA A 159 25.39 22.71 -8.12
C ALA A 159 25.64 21.27 -8.62
N SER A 160 25.83 20.32 -7.69
CA SER A 160 25.97 18.91 -8.03
C SER A 160 24.65 18.35 -8.56
N ALA A 161 23.51 18.64 -7.91
CA ALA A 161 22.20 18.23 -8.38
C ALA A 161 21.91 18.73 -9.81
N GLN A 162 22.21 20.00 -10.09
CA GLN A 162 22.12 20.57 -11.45
C GLN A 162 22.99 19.80 -12.47
N THR A 163 24.23 19.48 -12.08
CA THR A 163 25.17 18.74 -12.92
C THR A 163 24.67 17.33 -13.22
N TYR A 164 24.13 16.64 -12.21
CA TYR A 164 23.56 15.30 -12.37
C TYR A 164 22.34 15.32 -13.29
N VAL A 165 21.41 16.28 -13.12
CA VAL A 165 20.25 16.42 -14.01
C VAL A 165 20.70 16.64 -15.46
N LYS A 166 21.62 17.56 -15.73
CA LYS A 166 22.17 17.79 -17.08
C LYS A 166 22.81 16.53 -17.66
N ARG A 167 23.56 15.78 -16.83
CA ARG A 167 24.22 14.55 -17.26
C ARG A 167 23.21 13.47 -17.64
N VAL A 168 22.18 13.27 -16.82
CA VAL A 168 21.10 12.31 -17.08
C VAL A 168 20.33 12.66 -18.34
N CYS A 169 19.92 13.93 -18.48
CA CYS A 169 19.21 14.41 -19.67
C CYS A 169 20.03 14.17 -20.95
N ARG A 170 21.33 14.48 -20.93
CA ARG A 170 22.24 14.20 -22.05
C ARG A 170 22.38 12.71 -22.37
N LYS A 171 22.44 11.83 -21.37
CA LYS A 171 22.49 10.37 -21.58
C LYS A 171 21.22 9.82 -22.23
N LEU A 172 20.10 10.51 -22.06
CA LEU A 172 18.78 10.15 -22.57
C LEU A 172 18.38 10.92 -23.83
N GLY A 173 19.25 11.80 -24.35
CA GLY A 173 18.97 12.59 -25.55
C GLY A 173 17.89 13.66 -25.38
N VAL A 174 17.57 14.06 -24.14
CA VAL A 174 16.50 15.03 -23.82
C VAL A 174 17.07 16.33 -23.29
N SER A 175 16.35 17.43 -23.50
CA SER A 175 16.77 18.79 -23.17
C SER A 175 16.25 19.26 -21.80
N GLY A 176 15.33 18.53 -21.18
CA GLY A 176 14.76 18.89 -19.88
C GLY A 176 13.70 17.94 -19.34
N GLN A 177 13.15 18.27 -18.17
CA GLN A 177 12.18 17.44 -17.44
C GLN A 177 10.90 17.16 -18.25
N ARG A 178 10.44 18.11 -19.07
CA ARG A 178 9.24 17.93 -19.91
C ARG A 178 9.46 16.89 -21.01
N GLU A 179 10.60 16.93 -21.69
CA GLU A 179 10.98 15.95 -22.71
C GLU A 179 11.29 14.59 -22.10
N LEU A 180 11.88 14.56 -20.90
CA LEU A 180 12.07 13.33 -20.13
C LEU A 180 10.73 12.65 -19.82
N LEU A 181 9.73 13.41 -19.36
CA LEU A 181 8.39 12.88 -19.12
C LEU A 181 7.73 12.39 -20.41
N ALA A 182 7.90 13.10 -21.52
CA ALA A 182 7.39 12.67 -22.82
C ALA A 182 8.03 11.35 -23.29
N LEU A 183 9.36 11.22 -23.19
CA LEU A 183 10.11 10.00 -23.50
C LEU A 183 9.63 8.79 -22.66
N LEU A 184 9.22 9.06 -21.42
CA LEU A 184 8.75 8.04 -20.49
C LEU A 184 7.32 7.58 -20.79
N ILE A 185 6.46 8.48 -21.24
CA ILE A 185 5.04 8.18 -21.50
C ILE A 185 4.85 7.57 -22.90
N ASP A 186 5.77 7.80 -23.84
CA ASP A 186 5.69 7.28 -25.20
C ASP A 186 6.37 5.89 -25.34
N PRO A 187 5.60 4.82 -25.64
CA PRO A 187 6.15 3.48 -25.83
C PRO A 187 7.04 3.32 -27.08
N ALA A 188 7.05 4.28 -28.03
CA ALA A 188 7.71 4.15 -29.34
C ALA A 188 8.93 5.08 -29.56
N SER A 189 9.24 5.98 -28.63
CA SER A 189 10.28 7.02 -28.80
C SER A 189 11.70 6.50 -28.57
N THR A 190 12.31 5.88 -29.57
CA THR A 190 13.72 5.46 -29.49
C THR A 190 14.65 6.68 -29.34
N PRO A 191 15.64 6.70 -28.43
CA PRO A 191 16.67 7.73 -28.41
C PRO A 191 17.61 7.64 -29.62
#